data_AF-A0A7S1TT51-F1
#
_entry.id   AF-A0A7S1TT51-F1
#
_cell.length_a   1.000
_cell.length_b   1.000
_cell.length_c   1.000
_cell.angle_alpha   90.00
_cell.angle_beta   90.00
_cell.angle_gamma   90.00
#
_symmetry.space_group_name_H-M   'P 1'
#
loop_
_entity.id
_entity.type
_entity.pdbx_description
1 polymer ?
#
loop_
_entity_poly.entity_id
_entity_poly.type
_entity_poly.pdbx_seq_one_letter_code
_entity_poly.pdbx_strand_id
1 'polypeptide(L)'
;MPFTMKAALGATAALLSVMAAGGADDFSDPLEILSYYYGYRNCIGVAIGQDDPVEVATAAGCTVNEFNQTNIRQSLIFGLQCGVVINSGSGMPISFNYPLVASSVQPTDFLATNEDGSTIQPLCALFPPANEGNEGHTVLMIFENGATGDTMQSIEVVGEVLAYTKIYEGNTSHVEDAQGLTFTSSHPNAHAMNYTSGQILLQARLQNHTEASHDANTGAELDLSAGAQYPNHCSAHFPSTTHVIKLLFHGGTYRDGVNGFLPAEVHDLFIVRDTDGNVMDSNVLGLAETGAVAGSIGEGAELTYSWDTDNYLDICMSMTQTEAASVGSVAVKVCEDETGYQIYPPKGEAFPYECGIAPSVNVFNSFEYNTNATDYTTPPTPMPTPAPTAAEANTYAEMEIYVKCNVEYPEETRRRRLQEVDEEQQALDFQQLTATIQETFSLMMGQGGDTSHFAGDY
;
A
#
# COMPACT_ATOMS: atom_id res chain seq x y z
N MET A 1 0.90 22.72 -83.62
CA MET A 1 1.63 21.60 -82.99
C MET A 1 2.26 22.13 -81.72
N PRO A 2 2.01 21.51 -80.55
CA PRO A 2 2.13 22.19 -79.27
C PRO A 2 3.49 21.98 -78.58
N PHE A 3 3.79 22.92 -77.68
CA PHE A 3 4.95 22.97 -76.80
C PHE A 3 4.95 21.81 -75.77
N THR A 4 6.09 21.14 -75.63
CA THR A 4 6.40 20.24 -74.51
C THR A 4 7.07 21.02 -73.38
N MET A 5 6.41 21.14 -72.23
CA MET A 5 7.02 21.48 -70.94
C MET A 5 7.25 20.20 -70.13
N LYS A 6 8.50 19.96 -69.73
CA LYS A 6 8.87 18.98 -68.70
C LYS A 6 8.53 19.56 -67.32
N ALA A 7 7.73 18.84 -66.56
CA ALA A 7 7.52 19.09 -65.14
C ALA A 7 8.77 18.69 -64.35
N ALA A 8 9.27 19.61 -63.52
CA ALA A 8 10.17 19.31 -62.42
C ALA A 8 9.37 19.40 -61.13
N LEU A 9 9.31 18.28 -60.41
CA LEU A 9 8.80 18.19 -59.04
C LEU A 9 9.67 19.09 -58.14
N GLY A 10 9.05 20.10 -57.53
CA GLY A 10 9.56 20.79 -56.36
C GLY A 10 8.58 20.56 -55.21
N ALA A 11 9.00 19.73 -54.25
CA ALA A 11 8.24 19.42 -53.05
C ALA A 11 8.17 20.65 -52.14
N THR A 12 6.96 21.10 -51.84
CA THR A 12 6.69 22.03 -50.76
C THR A 12 5.45 21.54 -50.03
N ALA A 13 5.50 21.60 -48.70
CA ALA A 13 4.45 21.30 -47.72
C ALA A 13 4.30 19.82 -47.30
N ALA A 14 5.10 19.44 -46.30
CA ALA A 14 4.69 18.53 -45.23
C ALA A 14 5.52 18.84 -43.97
N LEU A 15 5.19 19.96 -43.31
CA LEU A 15 5.58 20.23 -41.94
C LEU A 15 4.30 20.57 -41.16
N LEU A 16 4.18 20.00 -39.97
CA LEU A 16 3.17 20.23 -38.93
C LEU A 16 1.75 19.72 -39.23
N SER A 17 1.52 18.47 -38.84
CA SER A 17 0.30 18.04 -38.16
C SER A 17 0.65 16.91 -37.19
N VAL A 18 1.32 17.28 -36.11
CA VAL A 18 1.30 16.53 -34.84
C VAL A 18 0.79 17.55 -33.83
N MET A 19 -0.53 17.69 -33.76
CA MET A 19 -1.18 18.40 -32.67
C MET A 19 -2.25 17.48 -32.09
N ALA A 20 -2.06 17.19 -30.81
CA ALA A 20 -3.07 16.88 -29.81
C ALA A 20 -4.08 15.78 -30.17
N ALA A 21 -3.66 14.53 -29.97
CA ALA A 21 -4.49 13.61 -29.20
C ALA A 21 -3.82 13.53 -27.82
N GLY A 22 -4.23 14.41 -26.90
CA GLY A 22 -4.12 14.08 -25.48
C GLY A 22 -5.24 13.08 -25.23
N GLY A 23 -4.86 11.82 -25.05
CA GLY A 23 -5.80 10.87 -24.50
C GLY A 23 -6.05 11.28 -23.05
N ALA A 24 -7.31 11.20 -22.63
CA ALA A 24 -7.49 10.79 -21.25
C ALA A 24 -7.07 9.32 -21.23
N ASP A 25 -6.38 8.88 -20.17
CA ASP A 25 -6.30 7.46 -19.85
C ASP A 25 -7.76 6.97 -19.69
N ASP A 26 -8.34 6.45 -20.78
CA ASP A 26 -9.62 5.77 -20.76
C ASP A 26 -9.31 4.39 -20.21
N PHE A 27 -9.14 4.33 -18.90
CA PHE A 27 -9.24 3.07 -18.19
C PHE A 27 -10.67 2.58 -18.45
N SER A 28 -10.80 1.74 -19.49
CA SER A 28 -12.09 1.16 -19.92
C SER A 28 -12.56 0.08 -18.95
N ASP A 29 -11.69 -0.32 -18.03
CA ASP A 29 -11.95 -1.40 -17.10
C ASP A 29 -12.88 -0.89 -16.00
N PRO A 30 -13.99 -1.59 -15.73
CA PRO A 30 -14.87 -1.23 -14.63
C PRO A 30 -14.11 -1.28 -13.30
N LEU A 31 -14.53 -0.47 -12.32
CA LEU A 31 -14.04 -0.59 -10.95
C LEU A 31 -14.28 -2.01 -10.44
N GLU A 32 -13.23 -2.64 -9.92
CA GLU A 32 -13.27 -4.02 -9.41
C GLU A 32 -12.33 -4.22 -8.21
N ILE A 33 -12.60 -5.29 -7.46
CA ILE A 33 -11.68 -5.80 -6.44
C ILE A 33 -10.71 -6.77 -7.12
N LEU A 34 -9.43 -6.42 -7.19
CA LEU A 34 -8.38 -7.27 -7.75
C LEU A 34 -8.03 -8.45 -6.85
N SER A 35 -8.06 -8.23 -5.53
CA SER A 35 -7.75 -9.26 -4.54
C SER A 35 -8.39 -8.99 -3.17
N TYR A 36 -8.67 -10.08 -2.47
CA TYR A 36 -8.89 -10.09 -1.03
C TYR A 36 -7.93 -11.11 -0.42
N TYR A 37 -6.86 -10.63 0.19
CA TYR A 37 -5.77 -11.47 0.65
C TYR A 37 -5.95 -11.87 2.10
N TYR A 38 -5.99 -13.18 2.37
CA TYR A 38 -5.93 -13.68 3.73
C TYR A 38 -4.46 -13.69 4.20
N GLY A 39 -3.99 -12.51 4.61
CA GLY A 39 -2.58 -12.25 4.91
C GLY A 39 -2.13 -12.69 6.29
N TYR A 40 -2.57 -12.01 7.33
CA TYR A 40 -2.05 -12.14 8.68
C TYR A 40 -3.10 -12.82 9.56
N ARG A 41 -2.85 -14.04 10.05
CA ARG A 41 -3.71 -14.66 11.06
C ARG A 41 -3.11 -14.41 12.42
N ASN A 42 -3.74 -13.56 13.22
CA ASN A 42 -3.30 -13.23 14.59
C ASN A 42 -1.87 -12.63 14.66
N CYS A 43 -1.38 -12.06 13.55
CA CYS A 43 -0.04 -11.45 13.44
C CYS A 43 -0.07 -9.92 13.42
N ILE A 44 -1.17 -9.31 13.83
CA ILE A 44 -1.32 -7.86 13.92
C ILE A 44 -1.41 -7.44 15.39
N GLY A 45 -0.39 -6.75 15.89
CA GLY A 45 -0.37 -6.22 17.25
C GLY A 45 0.27 -7.18 18.25
N VAL A 46 1.12 -6.62 19.11
CA VAL A 46 1.69 -7.25 20.30
C VAL A 46 1.40 -6.37 21.50
N ALA A 47 0.81 -6.94 22.54
CA ALA A 47 0.40 -6.22 23.74
C ALA A 47 1.55 -5.39 24.33
N ILE A 48 1.21 -4.21 24.83
CA ILE A 48 2.17 -3.31 25.49
C ILE A 48 2.69 -4.00 26.76
N GLY A 49 4.02 -3.98 26.96
CA GLY A 49 4.67 -4.62 28.10
C GLY A 49 4.94 -6.12 27.95
N GLN A 50 4.63 -6.72 26.79
CA GLN A 50 5.25 -8.00 26.39
C GLN A 50 6.69 -7.71 25.96
N ASP A 51 7.66 -8.35 26.62
CA ASP A 51 9.09 -8.01 26.47
C ASP A 51 9.72 -8.55 25.17
N ASP A 52 9.09 -9.54 24.52
CA ASP A 52 9.64 -10.16 23.29
C ASP A 52 8.58 -10.37 22.19
N PRO A 53 8.49 -9.46 21.19
CA PRO A 53 7.65 -9.63 20.01
C PRO A 53 7.93 -10.91 19.23
N VAL A 54 9.15 -11.44 19.29
CA VAL A 54 9.53 -12.67 18.58
C VAL A 54 8.94 -13.91 19.26
N GLU A 55 8.89 -13.93 20.59
CA GLU A 55 8.21 -14.99 21.33
C GLU A 55 6.70 -15.00 20.99
N VAL A 56 6.07 -13.83 20.96
CA VAL A 56 4.65 -13.69 20.58
C VAL A 56 4.42 -14.13 19.13
N ALA A 57 5.27 -13.68 18.21
CA ALA A 57 5.21 -14.08 16.80
C ALA A 57 5.35 -15.59 16.64
N THR A 58 6.33 -16.19 17.31
CA THR A 58 6.57 -17.64 17.28
C THR A 58 5.36 -18.40 17.83
N ALA A 59 4.80 -17.96 18.95
CA ALA A 59 3.63 -18.60 19.57
C ALA A 59 2.37 -18.51 18.70
N ALA A 60 2.24 -17.43 17.92
CA ALA A 60 1.14 -17.21 16.99
C ALA A 60 1.35 -17.88 15.61
N GLY A 61 2.54 -18.43 15.34
CA GLY A 61 2.89 -19.01 14.04
C GLY A 61 3.14 -17.96 12.94
N CYS A 62 3.48 -16.74 13.33
CA CYS A 62 3.82 -15.64 12.43
C CYS A 62 5.27 -15.74 11.94
N THR A 63 5.67 -14.88 10.99
CA THR A 63 7.06 -14.89 10.52
C THR A 63 8.04 -14.54 11.62
N VAL A 64 8.98 -15.45 11.82
CA VAL A 64 10.25 -15.21 12.47
C VAL A 64 11.34 -15.70 11.51
N ASN A 65 12.25 -14.82 11.11
CA ASN A 65 13.32 -15.20 10.20
C ASN A 65 14.48 -15.90 10.93
N GLU A 66 15.49 -16.36 10.19
CA GLU A 66 16.66 -17.06 10.74
C GLU A 66 17.51 -16.20 11.70
N PHE A 67 17.33 -14.88 11.67
CA PHE A 67 18.00 -13.92 12.54
C PHE A 67 17.20 -13.61 13.82
N ASN A 68 16.13 -14.36 14.09
CA ASN A 68 15.24 -14.14 15.23
C ASN A 68 14.62 -12.72 15.22
N GLN A 69 14.18 -12.28 14.04
CA GLN A 69 13.45 -11.03 13.84
C GLN A 69 12.02 -11.33 13.38
N THR A 70 11.10 -10.41 13.65
CA THR A 70 9.71 -10.48 13.18
C THR A 70 9.25 -9.13 12.65
N ASN A 71 8.27 -9.15 11.75
CA ASN A 71 7.63 -7.94 11.22
C ASN A 71 6.37 -7.53 11.99
N ILE A 72 5.97 -8.28 13.03
CA ILE A 72 4.82 -7.90 13.86
C ILE A 72 5.07 -6.55 14.56
N ARG A 73 4.07 -5.67 14.49
CA ARG A 73 4.07 -4.35 15.12
C ARG A 73 3.39 -4.38 16.50
N GLN A 74 3.78 -3.46 17.39
CA GLN A 74 3.15 -3.31 18.71
C GLN A 74 1.72 -2.76 18.60
N SER A 75 0.85 -3.17 19.54
CA SER A 75 -0.57 -2.75 19.58
C SER A 75 -0.76 -1.24 19.67
N LEU A 76 0.22 -0.53 20.23
CA LEU A 76 0.21 0.93 20.37
C LEU A 76 0.04 1.65 19.03
N ILE A 77 0.69 1.15 17.98
CA ILE A 77 0.63 1.75 16.63
C ILE A 77 -0.82 1.68 16.12
N PHE A 78 -1.45 0.52 16.25
CA PHE A 78 -2.86 0.34 15.86
C PHE A 78 -3.81 1.11 16.77
N GLY A 79 -3.50 1.28 18.05
CA GLY A 79 -4.25 2.16 18.96
C GLY A 79 -4.31 3.60 18.45
N LEU A 80 -3.21 4.10 17.87
CA LEU A 80 -3.11 5.45 17.34
C LEU A 80 -3.76 5.60 15.95
N GLN A 81 -3.67 4.58 15.10
CA GLN A 81 -4.25 4.60 13.75
C GLN A 81 -5.75 4.27 13.74
N CYS A 82 -6.17 3.27 14.52
CA CYS A 82 -7.52 2.73 14.50
C CYS A 82 -8.40 3.23 15.65
N GLY A 83 -7.84 3.90 16.66
CA GLY A 83 -8.56 4.25 17.89
C GLY A 83 -8.91 3.04 18.76
N VAL A 84 -8.39 1.85 18.46
CA VAL A 84 -8.61 0.60 19.19
C VAL A 84 -7.29 -0.14 19.41
N VAL A 85 -7.10 -0.68 20.62
CA VAL A 85 -5.92 -1.50 20.93
C VAL A 85 -6.15 -2.90 20.37
N ILE A 86 -5.23 -3.36 19.52
CA ILE A 86 -5.30 -4.67 18.86
C ILE A 86 -4.11 -5.48 19.33
N ASN A 87 -4.33 -6.49 20.18
CA ASN A 87 -3.28 -7.31 20.80
C ASN A 87 -3.02 -8.65 20.07
N SER A 88 -3.87 -9.01 19.11
CA SER A 88 -3.79 -10.24 18.31
C SER A 88 -4.84 -10.20 17.18
N GLY A 89 -4.68 -9.26 16.27
CA GLY A 89 -5.57 -9.06 15.13
C GLY A 89 -5.17 -9.90 13.92
N SER A 90 -6.12 -10.11 13.02
CA SER A 90 -5.86 -10.67 11.69
C SER A 90 -5.98 -9.59 10.62
N GLY A 91 -4.91 -9.39 9.86
CA GLY A 91 -4.82 -8.41 8.78
C GLY A 91 -5.15 -9.04 7.44
N MET A 92 -6.09 -8.45 6.71
CA MET A 92 -6.56 -8.95 5.42
C MET A 92 -6.68 -7.79 4.44
N PRO A 93 -5.66 -7.51 3.62
CA PRO A 93 -5.74 -6.42 2.68
C PRO A 93 -6.71 -6.73 1.51
N ILE A 94 -7.40 -5.69 1.07
CA ILE A 94 -8.24 -5.70 -0.13
C ILE A 94 -7.67 -4.69 -1.13
N SER A 95 -7.43 -5.12 -2.36
CA SER A 95 -6.84 -4.27 -3.41
C SER A 95 -7.83 -4.04 -4.55
N PHE A 96 -7.90 -2.81 -5.02
CA PHE A 96 -8.74 -2.36 -6.13
C PHE A 96 -7.91 -2.03 -7.35
N ASN A 97 -8.53 -2.00 -8.53
CA ASN A 97 -7.86 -1.58 -9.76
C ASN A 97 -7.74 -0.06 -9.91
N TYR A 98 -8.29 0.72 -8.98
CA TYR A 98 -8.12 2.18 -8.92
C TYR A 98 -7.77 2.64 -7.50
N PRO A 99 -7.07 3.78 -7.35
CA PRO A 99 -6.84 4.37 -6.04
C PRO A 99 -8.17 4.84 -5.44
N LEU A 100 -8.32 4.63 -4.14
CA LEU A 100 -9.49 5.02 -3.36
C LEU A 100 -9.35 6.43 -2.80
N VAL A 101 -10.49 7.05 -2.52
CA VAL A 101 -10.58 8.28 -1.74
C VAL A 101 -10.47 7.90 -0.27
N ALA A 102 -9.33 8.15 0.37
CA ALA A 102 -9.06 7.67 1.73
C ALA A 102 -10.14 8.06 2.75
N SER A 103 -10.68 9.28 2.65
CA SER A 103 -11.73 9.77 3.55
C SER A 103 -13.09 9.10 3.39
N SER A 104 -13.30 8.30 2.33
CA SER A 104 -14.53 7.51 2.14
C SER A 104 -14.47 6.14 2.82
N VAL A 105 -13.29 5.67 3.20
CA VAL A 105 -13.10 4.31 3.71
C VAL A 105 -13.35 4.25 5.21
N GLN A 106 -14.28 3.38 5.64
CA GLN A 106 -14.53 3.06 7.04
C GLN A 106 -14.61 1.55 7.25
N PRO A 107 -14.34 1.04 8.48
CA PRO A 107 -14.44 -0.38 8.76
C PRO A 107 -15.85 -0.95 8.48
N THR A 108 -16.89 -0.15 8.68
CA THR A 108 -18.29 -0.56 8.45
C THR A 108 -18.65 -0.74 6.99
N ASP A 109 -17.82 -0.29 6.06
CA ASP A 109 -18.08 -0.37 4.62
C ASP A 109 -17.75 -1.75 4.05
N PHE A 110 -17.17 -2.65 4.86
CA PHE A 110 -16.75 -3.98 4.45
C PHE A 110 -17.44 -5.07 5.27
N LEU A 111 -17.88 -6.13 4.59
CA LEU A 111 -18.46 -7.32 5.22
C LEU A 111 -17.78 -8.58 4.68
N ALA A 112 -17.01 -9.25 5.51
CA ALA A 112 -16.34 -10.49 5.16
C ALA A 112 -17.20 -11.68 5.56
N THR A 113 -17.13 -12.75 4.78
CA THR A 113 -17.80 -14.03 5.07
C THR A 113 -16.76 -15.12 5.25
N ASN A 114 -16.81 -15.80 6.40
CA ASN A 114 -15.98 -16.95 6.71
C ASN A 114 -16.44 -18.20 5.94
N GLU A 115 -15.61 -19.24 5.92
CA GLU A 115 -15.94 -20.53 5.29
C GLU A 115 -17.22 -21.18 5.87
N ASP A 116 -17.52 -20.94 7.15
CA ASP A 116 -18.74 -21.43 7.82
C ASP A 116 -20.00 -20.61 7.50
N GLY A 117 -19.89 -19.57 6.66
CA GLY A 117 -20.97 -18.65 6.29
C GLY A 117 -21.27 -17.57 7.33
N SER A 118 -20.55 -17.52 8.45
CA SER A 118 -20.64 -16.40 9.39
C SER A 118 -20.02 -15.14 8.79
N THR A 119 -20.60 -13.99 9.09
CA THR A 119 -20.12 -12.70 8.60
C THR A 119 -19.41 -11.93 9.71
N ILE A 120 -18.30 -11.29 9.36
CA ILE A 120 -17.50 -10.46 10.27
C ILE A 120 -17.24 -9.09 9.62
N GLN A 121 -17.23 -8.05 10.45
CA GLN A 121 -16.80 -6.71 10.04
C GLN A 121 -15.42 -6.45 10.64
N PRO A 122 -14.57 -5.69 9.93
CA PRO A 122 -13.27 -5.32 10.47
C PRO A 122 -13.42 -4.35 11.65
N LEU A 123 -12.48 -4.45 12.60
CA LEU A 123 -12.29 -3.45 13.65
C LEU A 123 -11.69 -2.16 13.11
N CYS A 124 -10.88 -2.28 12.05
CA CYS A 124 -10.14 -1.18 11.46
C CYS A 124 -9.96 -1.38 9.96
N ALA A 125 -9.94 -0.29 9.21
CA ALA A 125 -9.66 -0.22 7.79
C ALA A 125 -8.77 1.00 7.57
N LEU A 126 -7.57 0.79 7.05
CA LEU A 126 -6.53 1.83 6.96
C LEU A 126 -5.66 1.61 5.73
N PHE A 127 -4.97 2.66 5.25
CA PHE A 127 -4.07 2.58 4.10
C PHE A 127 -2.63 2.19 4.44
N PRO A 128 -2.03 2.69 5.54
CA PRO A 128 -0.66 2.36 5.91
C PRO A 128 -0.39 0.85 5.95
N PRO A 129 0.76 0.41 5.44
CA PRO A 129 1.86 1.24 4.94
C PRO A 129 1.69 1.84 3.53
N ALA A 130 0.69 1.47 2.72
CA ALA A 130 0.48 1.99 1.36
C ALA A 130 -0.19 3.39 1.36
N ASN A 131 0.47 4.41 1.87
CA ASN A 131 -0.09 5.74 2.14
C ASN A 131 0.55 6.89 1.34
N GLU A 132 1.45 6.58 0.41
CA GLU A 132 1.96 7.49 -0.60
C GLU A 132 0.84 7.92 -1.56
N GLY A 133 0.93 9.14 -2.09
CA GLY A 133 -0.12 9.73 -2.94
C GLY A 133 -0.51 8.93 -4.19
N ASN A 134 0.30 7.93 -4.58
CA ASN A 134 0.04 7.05 -5.72
C ASN A 134 -0.24 5.58 -5.34
N GLU A 135 -0.40 5.27 -4.05
CA GLU A 135 -0.45 3.88 -3.53
C GLU A 135 -1.79 3.46 -2.91
N GLY A 136 -2.78 4.36 -2.90
CA GLY A 136 -4.12 4.17 -2.31
C GLY A 136 -5.04 3.13 -2.95
N HIS A 137 -4.54 2.08 -3.60
CA HIS A 137 -5.35 0.98 -4.15
C HIS A 137 -5.69 -0.08 -3.11
N THR A 138 -5.00 -0.11 -1.96
CA THR A 138 -5.13 -1.20 -0.98
C THR A 138 -5.56 -0.68 0.37
N VAL A 139 -6.57 -1.33 0.96
CA VAL A 139 -7.02 -1.09 2.33
C VAL A 139 -6.63 -2.30 3.16
N LEU A 140 -5.84 -2.09 4.22
CA LEU A 140 -5.60 -3.09 5.24
C LEU A 140 -6.80 -3.15 6.20
N MET A 141 -7.54 -4.25 6.16
CA MET A 141 -8.60 -4.52 7.13
C MET A 141 -8.06 -5.36 8.28
N ILE A 142 -8.38 -5.01 9.53
CA ILE A 142 -7.96 -5.74 10.72
C ILE A 142 -9.18 -6.27 11.45
N PHE A 143 -9.21 -7.59 11.70
CA PHE A 143 -10.30 -8.30 12.39
C PHE A 143 -9.87 -8.79 13.77
N GLU A 144 -10.80 -8.80 14.72
CA GLU A 144 -10.62 -9.43 16.04
C GLU A 144 -10.64 -10.96 15.88
N ASN A 145 -9.61 -11.67 16.32
CA ASN A 145 -9.54 -13.14 16.34
C ASN A 145 -9.74 -13.87 14.99
N GLY A 146 -9.68 -13.14 13.87
CA GLY A 146 -9.51 -13.68 12.51
C GLY A 146 -10.60 -14.59 11.96
N ALA A 147 -10.35 -15.10 10.75
CA ALA A 147 -11.21 -16.08 10.11
C ALA A 147 -11.28 -17.39 10.91
N THR A 148 -12.47 -17.99 10.96
CA THR A 148 -12.69 -19.32 11.54
C THR A 148 -12.27 -20.43 10.56
N GLY A 149 -11.01 -20.40 10.09
CA GLY A 149 -10.51 -21.39 9.14
C GLY A 149 -9.20 -21.00 8.50
N ASP A 150 -8.85 -21.70 7.43
CA ASP A 150 -7.67 -21.42 6.61
C ASP A 150 -8.06 -20.71 5.30
N THR A 151 -9.33 -20.34 5.12
CA THR A 151 -9.83 -19.69 3.91
C THR A 151 -10.99 -18.75 4.21
N MET A 152 -11.06 -17.63 3.49
CA MET A 152 -12.23 -16.75 3.45
C MET A 152 -13.17 -17.14 2.31
N GLN A 153 -14.48 -17.00 2.53
CA GLN A 153 -15.47 -17.28 1.49
C GLN A 153 -15.64 -16.10 0.52
N SER A 154 -15.76 -14.89 1.08
CA SER A 154 -15.94 -13.66 0.29
C SER A 154 -15.73 -12.40 1.11
N ILE A 155 -15.61 -11.28 0.39
CA ILE A 155 -15.74 -9.91 0.93
C ILE A 155 -16.72 -9.14 0.04
N GLU A 156 -17.50 -8.26 0.66
CA GLU A 156 -18.40 -7.32 -0.01
C GLU A 156 -18.14 -5.90 0.50
N VAL A 157 -18.17 -4.93 -0.42
CA VAL A 157 -18.24 -3.50 -0.08
C VAL A 157 -19.71 -3.16 0.11
N VAL A 158 -20.14 -3.00 1.36
CA VAL A 158 -21.54 -2.73 1.75
C VAL A 158 -21.83 -1.24 1.98
N GLY A 159 -20.79 -0.43 2.17
CA GLY A 159 -20.87 1.03 2.33
C GLY A 159 -20.40 1.81 1.10
N GLU A 160 -20.38 3.13 1.20
CA GLU A 160 -19.89 4.03 0.14
C GLU A 160 -18.37 4.06 0.21
N VAL A 161 -17.69 3.53 -0.82
CA VAL A 161 -16.23 3.56 -0.93
C VAL A 161 -15.89 4.11 -2.30
N LEU A 162 -15.28 5.28 -2.33
CA LEU A 162 -15.08 6.04 -3.55
C LEU A 162 -13.71 5.75 -4.17
N ALA A 163 -13.64 5.63 -5.50
CA ALA A 163 -12.41 5.38 -6.25
C ALA A 163 -12.21 6.39 -7.40
N TYR A 164 -10.96 6.81 -7.63
CA TYR A 164 -10.60 7.71 -8.73
C TYR A 164 -10.44 6.92 -10.04
N THR A 165 -11.51 6.78 -10.82
CA THR A 165 -11.51 5.93 -12.03
C THR A 165 -11.03 6.63 -13.30
N LYS A 166 -11.10 7.97 -13.37
CA LYS A 166 -10.53 8.76 -14.47
C LYS A 166 -9.98 10.09 -13.98
N ILE A 167 -8.87 10.54 -14.55
CA ILE A 167 -8.37 11.91 -14.37
C ILE A 167 -8.48 12.60 -15.73
N TYR A 168 -9.38 13.58 -15.86
CA TYR A 168 -9.52 14.35 -17.09
C TYR A 168 -8.48 15.49 -17.16
N GLU A 169 -8.08 15.86 -18.38
CA GLU A 169 -7.40 17.14 -18.63
C GLU A 169 -8.24 18.28 -18.02
N GLY A 170 -7.67 18.98 -17.03
CA GLY A 170 -8.36 20.05 -16.29
C GLY A 170 -8.70 19.75 -14.82
N ASN A 171 -8.02 18.79 -14.19
CA ASN A 171 -8.11 18.47 -12.75
C ASN A 171 -9.51 18.03 -12.27
N THR A 172 -10.35 17.48 -13.15
CA THR A 172 -11.60 16.84 -12.71
C THR A 172 -11.36 15.35 -12.65
N SER A 173 -11.36 14.78 -11.44
CA SER A 173 -11.35 13.33 -11.25
C SER A 173 -12.77 12.80 -11.35
N HIS A 174 -12.98 11.75 -12.15
CA HIS A 174 -14.18 10.93 -12.08
C HIS A 174 -14.06 10.01 -10.88
N VAL A 175 -15.10 9.98 -10.07
CA VAL A 175 -15.19 9.16 -8.88
C VAL A 175 -16.33 8.16 -9.06
N GLU A 176 -16.04 6.88 -8.84
CA GLU A 176 -17.05 5.82 -8.82
C GLU A 176 -17.16 5.24 -7.42
N ASP A 177 -18.35 4.74 -7.09
CA ASP A 177 -18.63 4.06 -5.83
C ASP A 177 -18.44 2.56 -5.99
N ALA A 178 -17.66 1.96 -5.11
CA ALA A 178 -17.38 0.54 -5.02
C ALA A 178 -18.50 -0.24 -4.31
N GLN A 179 -19.54 0.41 -3.78
CA GLN A 179 -20.65 -0.28 -3.13
C GLN A 179 -21.25 -1.39 -4.01
N GLY A 180 -21.39 -2.57 -3.43
CA GLY A 180 -21.89 -3.77 -4.08
C GLY A 180 -20.84 -4.59 -4.82
N LEU A 181 -19.58 -4.15 -4.87
CA LEU A 181 -18.49 -4.99 -5.34
C LEU A 181 -18.28 -6.17 -4.39
N THR A 182 -18.07 -7.34 -4.98
CA THR A 182 -17.86 -8.59 -4.25
C THR A 182 -16.65 -9.31 -4.81
N PHE A 183 -15.90 -9.95 -3.92
CA PHE A 183 -14.83 -10.87 -4.27
C PHE A 183 -15.15 -12.22 -3.64
N THR A 184 -15.21 -13.25 -4.48
CA THR A 184 -15.71 -14.58 -4.10
C THR A 184 -14.79 -15.68 -4.62
N SER A 185 -15.05 -16.92 -4.21
CA SER A 185 -14.29 -18.09 -4.67
C SER A 185 -14.31 -18.34 -6.18
N SER A 186 -15.19 -17.66 -6.93
CA SER A 186 -15.22 -17.70 -8.40
C SER A 186 -14.28 -16.71 -9.10
N HIS A 187 -13.66 -15.79 -8.36
CA HIS A 187 -12.73 -14.81 -8.94
C HIS A 187 -11.43 -15.49 -9.41
N PRO A 188 -10.78 -15.05 -10.50
CA PRO A 188 -9.49 -15.62 -10.95
C PRO A 188 -8.40 -15.61 -9.87
N ASN A 189 -8.38 -14.55 -9.05
CA ASN A 189 -7.45 -14.41 -7.92
C ASN A 189 -8.00 -14.98 -6.60
N ALA A 190 -9.08 -15.76 -6.62
CA ALA A 190 -9.72 -16.28 -5.40
C ALA A 190 -8.80 -17.08 -4.47
N HIS A 191 -7.72 -17.63 -5.02
CA HIS A 191 -6.68 -18.28 -4.22
C HIS A 191 -6.08 -17.33 -3.17
N ALA A 192 -6.04 -16.01 -3.38
CA ALA A 192 -5.60 -15.05 -2.37
C ALA A 192 -6.37 -15.14 -1.04
N MET A 193 -7.61 -15.64 -1.04
CA MET A 193 -8.40 -15.85 0.18
C MET A 193 -7.98 -17.08 0.99
N ASN A 194 -7.12 -17.94 0.45
CA ASN A 194 -6.55 -19.06 1.18
C ASN A 194 -5.31 -18.60 1.95
N TYR A 195 -5.28 -18.89 3.24
CA TYR A 195 -4.16 -18.61 4.12
C TYR A 195 -2.86 -19.22 3.61
N THR A 196 -2.92 -20.32 2.85
CA THR A 196 -1.73 -20.97 2.30
C THR A 196 -1.25 -20.44 0.96
N SER A 197 -1.84 -19.37 0.43
CA SER A 197 -1.43 -18.85 -0.88
C SER A 197 -0.12 -18.08 -0.81
N GLY A 198 0.75 -18.29 -1.79
CA GLY A 198 1.91 -17.44 -2.00
C GLY A 198 1.52 -16.02 -2.41
N GLN A 199 2.53 -15.16 -2.58
CA GLN A 199 2.31 -13.81 -3.09
C GLN A 199 1.68 -13.81 -4.49
N ILE A 200 1.03 -12.72 -4.91
CA ILE A 200 0.54 -12.56 -6.29
C ILE A 200 0.83 -11.15 -6.75
N LEU A 201 1.44 -11.01 -7.94
CA LEU A 201 1.50 -9.74 -8.65
C LEU A 201 0.13 -9.48 -9.31
N LEU A 202 -0.58 -8.46 -8.84
CA LEU A 202 -1.91 -8.09 -9.34
C LEU A 202 -1.83 -7.20 -10.57
N GLN A 203 -0.91 -6.23 -10.55
CA GLN A 203 -0.79 -5.24 -11.60
C GLN A 203 0.65 -4.75 -11.76
N ALA A 204 1.02 -4.38 -12.99
CA ALA A 204 2.23 -3.62 -13.29
C ALA A 204 1.86 -2.37 -14.10
N ARG A 205 2.29 -1.18 -13.66
CA ARG A 205 2.02 0.11 -14.34
C ARG A 205 3.30 0.84 -14.65
N LEU A 206 3.49 1.22 -15.91
CA LEU A 206 4.59 2.07 -16.35
C LEU A 206 4.17 3.53 -16.33
N GLN A 207 4.94 4.34 -15.60
CA GLN A 207 4.74 5.78 -15.51
C GLN A 207 6.04 6.55 -15.78
N ASN A 208 5.89 7.81 -16.17
CA ASN A 208 7.01 8.74 -16.17
C ASN A 208 7.45 8.99 -14.73
N HIS A 209 8.76 9.01 -14.49
CA HIS A 209 9.28 9.30 -13.17
C HIS A 209 9.22 10.81 -12.90
N THR A 210 8.60 11.19 -11.78
CA THR A 210 8.64 12.56 -11.26
C THR A 210 8.86 12.50 -9.75
N GLU A 211 9.74 13.32 -9.18
CA GLU A 211 9.96 13.34 -7.71
C GLU A 211 8.66 13.66 -6.95
N ALA A 212 7.82 14.52 -7.54
CA ALA A 212 6.53 14.92 -6.98
C ALA A 212 5.50 13.79 -6.88
N SER A 213 5.65 12.68 -7.63
CA SER A 213 4.67 11.59 -7.61
C SER A 213 4.85 10.61 -6.45
N HIS A 214 5.93 10.68 -5.68
CA HIS A 214 6.23 9.70 -4.62
C HIS A 214 6.37 10.30 -3.21
N ASP A 215 6.84 11.55 -3.08
CA ASP A 215 7.24 12.09 -1.77
C ASP A 215 6.12 12.68 -0.91
N ALA A 216 4.91 12.80 -1.44
CA ALA A 216 3.81 13.28 -0.63
C ALA A 216 3.24 12.10 0.13
N ASN A 217 3.68 11.95 1.38
CA ASN A 217 2.88 11.39 2.47
C ASN A 217 1.59 12.23 2.52
N THR A 218 0.64 11.94 1.61
CA THR A 218 -0.58 12.73 1.42
C THR A 218 -1.65 12.34 2.43
N GLY A 219 -1.46 11.21 3.10
CA GLY A 219 -2.32 10.75 4.17
C GLY A 219 -2.27 11.70 5.37
N ALA A 220 -3.45 12.14 5.81
CA ALA A 220 -3.64 12.73 7.13
C ALA A 220 -3.47 11.70 8.28
N GLU A 221 -3.06 10.47 7.96
CA GLU A 221 -2.86 9.38 8.91
C GLU A 221 -1.44 9.43 9.48
N LEU A 222 -1.36 9.30 10.79
CA LEU A 222 -0.12 9.35 11.54
C LEU A 222 0.72 8.10 11.24
N ASP A 223 1.67 8.22 10.33
CA ASP A 223 2.74 7.24 10.16
C ASP A 223 3.89 7.56 11.13
N LEU A 224 3.90 6.84 12.25
CA LEU A 224 4.93 6.96 13.29
C LEU A 224 6.27 6.35 12.88
N SER A 225 6.33 5.62 11.76
CA SER A 225 7.52 4.99 11.19
C SER A 225 8.19 5.81 10.08
N ALA A 226 7.49 6.81 9.52
CA ALA A 226 7.90 7.57 8.33
C ALA A 226 9.34 8.15 8.37
N GLY A 227 9.87 8.48 9.55
CA GLY A 227 11.11 9.27 9.66
C GLY A 227 12.37 8.63 9.04
N ALA A 228 12.46 7.30 8.99
CA ALA A 228 13.62 6.59 8.40
C ALA A 228 13.32 6.00 7.02
N GLN A 229 12.03 5.87 6.67
CA GLN A 229 11.59 5.21 5.45
C GLN A 229 11.65 6.13 4.23
N TYR A 230 11.49 7.44 4.41
CA TYR A 230 11.49 8.40 3.29
C TYR A 230 12.81 9.18 3.14
N PRO A 231 13.17 9.60 1.90
CA PRO A 231 12.53 9.24 0.63
C PRO A 231 12.89 7.81 0.20
N ASN A 232 11.88 7.04 -0.24
CA ASN A 232 11.97 5.66 -0.69
C ASN A 232 11.82 5.51 -2.22
N HIS A 233 11.49 6.60 -2.92
CA HIS A 233 11.29 6.63 -4.37
C HIS A 233 12.56 6.33 -5.21
N CYS A 234 12.40 6.04 -6.51
CA CYS A 234 13.51 5.74 -7.42
C CYS A 234 14.63 6.79 -7.48
N SER A 235 14.33 8.10 -7.41
CA SER A 235 15.36 9.15 -7.45
C SER A 235 16.34 9.10 -6.27
N ALA A 236 15.97 8.45 -5.16
CA ALA A 236 16.78 8.41 -3.94
C ALA A 236 18.04 7.57 -4.15
N HIS A 237 17.90 6.43 -4.83
CA HIS A 237 18.99 5.50 -5.11
C HIS A 237 19.46 5.55 -6.57
N PHE A 238 18.58 5.96 -7.48
CA PHE A 238 18.80 5.93 -8.94
C PHE A 238 18.46 7.29 -9.58
N PRO A 239 19.32 8.32 -9.45
CA PRO A 239 19.05 9.67 -9.94
C PRO A 239 18.94 9.77 -11.47
N SER A 240 19.35 8.73 -12.22
CA SER A 240 19.16 8.61 -13.68
C SER A 240 17.83 7.98 -14.08
N THR A 241 16.91 7.77 -13.13
CA THR A 241 15.58 7.23 -13.40
C THR A 241 14.78 8.19 -14.27
N THR A 242 14.15 7.62 -15.29
CA THR A 242 13.30 8.34 -16.25
C THR A 242 11.86 7.84 -16.22
N HIS A 243 11.69 6.56 -15.89
CA HIS A 243 10.41 5.87 -15.84
C HIS A 243 10.42 4.89 -14.67
N VAL A 244 9.25 4.55 -14.17
CA VAL A 244 9.07 3.57 -13.10
C VAL A 244 8.02 2.57 -13.53
N ILE A 245 8.28 1.28 -13.33
CA ILE A 245 7.23 0.26 -13.36
C ILE A 245 6.80 -0.01 -11.92
N LYS A 246 5.62 0.48 -11.54
CA LYS A 246 5.00 0.20 -10.26
C LYS A 246 4.37 -1.19 -10.28
N LEU A 247 4.72 -2.02 -9.31
CA LEU A 247 4.18 -3.35 -9.13
C LEU A 247 3.23 -3.34 -7.94
N LEU A 248 1.99 -3.76 -8.13
CA LEU A 248 1.01 -3.93 -7.07
C LEU A 248 0.88 -5.42 -6.73
N PHE A 249 1.24 -5.79 -5.52
CA PHE A 249 1.01 -7.12 -4.97
C PHE A 249 -0.26 -7.14 -4.11
N HIS A 250 -0.80 -8.33 -3.82
CA HIS A 250 -2.02 -8.45 -3.00
C HIS A 250 -1.82 -8.15 -1.51
N GLY A 251 -0.58 -7.88 -1.09
CA GLY A 251 -0.19 -7.66 0.29
C GLY A 251 1.33 -7.47 0.37
N GLY A 252 1.83 -7.03 1.53
CA GLY A 252 3.23 -6.65 1.67
C GLY A 252 4.19 -7.75 1.23
N THR A 253 5.16 -7.43 0.39
CA THR A 253 6.14 -8.42 -0.11
C THR A 253 7.39 -8.42 0.75
N TYR A 254 8.18 -9.50 0.78
CA TYR A 254 9.40 -9.58 1.59
C TYR A 254 10.41 -10.56 1.01
N ARG A 255 11.68 -10.37 1.35
CA ARG A 255 12.77 -11.28 0.96
C ARG A 255 12.85 -12.54 1.82
N ASP A 256 12.46 -12.47 3.09
CA ASP A 256 12.46 -13.59 4.03
C ASP A 256 11.22 -13.57 4.94
N GLY A 257 10.20 -12.79 4.57
CA GLY A 257 9.00 -12.54 5.36
C GLY A 257 9.14 -11.48 6.45
N VAL A 258 10.33 -10.89 6.62
CA VAL A 258 10.61 -9.82 7.61
C VAL A 258 11.37 -8.65 6.99
N ASN A 259 12.46 -8.94 6.29
CA ASN A 259 13.34 -7.99 5.65
C ASN A 259 12.91 -7.68 4.21
N GLY A 260 13.20 -6.45 3.81
CA GLY A 260 12.96 -6.01 2.44
C GLY A 260 13.98 -6.44 1.44
N PHE A 261 13.61 -6.23 0.17
CA PHE A 261 14.50 -6.44 -0.95
C PHE A 261 15.56 -5.35 -0.99
N LEU A 262 16.70 -5.69 -1.58
CA LEU A 262 17.76 -4.76 -1.84
C LEU A 262 17.59 -4.14 -3.22
N PRO A 263 18.05 -2.89 -3.43
CA PRO A 263 17.93 -2.24 -4.73
C PRO A 263 18.52 -3.05 -5.89
N ALA A 264 19.57 -3.83 -5.65
CA ALA A 264 20.24 -4.62 -6.69
C ALA A 264 19.56 -5.97 -7.00
N GLU A 265 18.67 -6.47 -6.13
CA GLU A 265 18.00 -7.77 -6.30
C GLU A 265 16.93 -7.77 -7.40
N VAL A 266 16.66 -6.61 -8.03
CA VAL A 266 15.71 -6.47 -9.15
C VAL A 266 15.91 -7.52 -10.23
N HIS A 267 17.16 -7.82 -10.57
CA HIS A 267 17.51 -8.75 -11.64
C HIS A 267 17.35 -10.20 -11.23
N ASP A 268 17.30 -10.49 -9.94
CA ASP A 268 17.07 -11.83 -9.40
C ASP A 268 15.58 -12.10 -9.20
N LEU A 269 14.78 -11.04 -9.09
CA LEU A 269 13.35 -11.11 -8.79
C LEU A 269 12.45 -10.92 -10.01
N PHE A 270 12.86 -10.13 -11.00
CA PHE A 270 11.99 -9.71 -12.10
C PHE A 270 12.62 -9.86 -13.48
N ILE A 271 11.78 -10.10 -14.47
CA ILE A 271 12.13 -10.02 -15.89
C ILE A 271 11.19 -9.02 -16.55
N VAL A 272 11.74 -7.90 -17.01
CA VAL A 272 11.02 -6.92 -17.83
C VAL A 272 11.19 -7.29 -19.30
N ARG A 273 10.08 -7.38 -20.04
CA ARG A 273 10.09 -7.67 -21.47
C ARG A 273 9.41 -6.58 -22.27
N ASP A 274 9.92 -6.35 -23.46
CA ASP A 274 9.23 -5.56 -24.47
C ASP A 274 8.02 -6.32 -25.06
N THR A 275 7.26 -5.65 -25.93
CA THR A 275 6.10 -6.19 -26.64
C THR A 275 6.44 -7.29 -27.65
N ASP A 276 7.71 -7.41 -28.05
CA ASP A 276 8.22 -8.51 -28.88
C ASP A 276 8.73 -9.70 -28.03
N GLY A 277 8.71 -9.57 -26.70
CA GLY A 277 9.15 -10.58 -25.74
C GLY A 277 10.65 -10.56 -25.41
N ASN A 278 11.41 -9.60 -25.92
CA ASN A 278 12.84 -9.45 -25.60
C ASN A 278 13.02 -8.89 -24.19
N VAL A 279 14.07 -9.34 -23.49
CA VAL A 279 14.39 -8.86 -22.14
C VAL A 279 15.02 -7.47 -22.20
N MET A 280 14.58 -6.56 -21.31
CA MET A 280 15.02 -5.16 -21.24
C MET A 280 16.02 -4.87 -20.10
N ASP A 281 16.91 -5.82 -19.78
CA ASP A 281 17.82 -5.73 -18.62
C ASP A 281 18.69 -4.47 -18.61
N SER A 282 19.13 -3.98 -19.78
CA SER A 282 19.97 -2.77 -19.87
C SER A 282 19.26 -1.48 -19.45
N ASN A 283 17.93 -1.49 -19.39
CA ASN A 283 17.12 -0.34 -19.00
C ASN A 283 16.74 -0.38 -17.51
N VAL A 284 16.89 -1.52 -16.83
CA VAL A 284 16.57 -1.67 -15.41
C VAL A 284 17.75 -1.15 -14.57
N LEU A 285 17.46 -0.24 -13.64
CA LEU A 285 18.45 0.34 -12.73
C LEU A 285 18.48 -0.36 -11.37
N GLY A 286 17.31 -0.76 -10.86
CA GLY A 286 17.17 -1.34 -9.51
C GLY A 286 15.73 -1.30 -9.01
N LEU A 287 15.55 -1.71 -7.74
CA LEU A 287 14.31 -1.57 -6.97
C LEU A 287 14.35 -0.33 -6.07
N ALA A 288 13.23 0.38 -6.00
CA ALA A 288 12.94 1.39 -4.99
C ALA A 288 12.02 0.81 -3.90
N GLU A 289 11.41 1.68 -3.09
CA GLU A 289 10.72 1.39 -1.83
C GLU A 289 11.66 0.98 -0.69
N THR A 290 12.98 1.00 -0.88
CA THR A 290 13.92 0.53 0.15
C THR A 290 14.27 1.60 1.22
N GLY A 291 13.78 2.83 1.09
CA GLY A 291 14.08 3.92 2.03
C GLY A 291 15.57 4.19 2.28
N ALA A 292 15.92 4.82 3.41
CA ALA A 292 17.31 5.10 3.76
C ALA A 292 18.06 3.83 4.23
N VAL A 293 19.39 3.84 4.11
CA VAL A 293 20.24 2.77 4.66
C VAL A 293 20.11 2.76 6.18
N ALA A 294 19.46 1.71 6.71
CA ALA A 294 19.15 1.54 8.13
C ALA A 294 20.33 0.95 8.93
N GLY A 295 21.30 0.33 8.25
CA GLY A 295 22.47 -0.27 8.90
C GLY A 295 23.05 -1.44 8.10
N SER A 296 23.60 -2.41 8.81
CA SER A 296 24.29 -3.55 8.24
C SER A 296 24.08 -4.78 9.15
N ILE A 297 23.53 -5.89 8.63
CA ILE A 297 23.31 -7.13 9.41
C ILE A 297 24.48 -8.12 9.21
N GLY A 298 25.15 -8.51 10.30
CA GLY A 298 26.17 -9.58 10.33
C GLY A 298 27.65 -9.13 10.19
N GLU A 299 28.60 -10.04 10.38
CA GLU A 299 30.01 -9.79 10.04
C GLU A 299 30.20 -9.96 8.52
N GLY A 300 30.59 -8.88 7.82
CA GLY A 300 30.59 -8.80 6.35
C GLY A 300 29.30 -8.18 5.75
N ALA A 301 28.57 -7.45 6.58
CA ALA A 301 27.16 -7.13 6.45
C ALA A 301 26.68 -6.55 5.11
N GLU A 302 25.60 -7.17 4.63
CA GLU A 302 24.68 -6.63 3.65
C GLU A 302 23.97 -5.40 4.24
N LEU A 303 23.84 -4.33 3.44
CA LEU A 303 23.16 -3.12 3.87
C LEU A 303 21.68 -3.43 4.12
N THR A 304 21.15 -2.97 5.24
CA THR A 304 19.70 -2.94 5.45
C THR A 304 19.15 -1.59 5.09
N TYR A 305 17.88 -1.63 4.73
CA TYR A 305 17.15 -0.54 4.12
C TYR A 305 15.85 -0.39 4.92
N SER A 306 15.49 0.85 5.25
CA SER A 306 14.30 1.15 6.04
C SER A 306 13.07 1.12 5.15
N TRP A 307 12.56 -0.08 4.90
CA TRP A 307 11.38 -0.29 4.07
C TRP A 307 10.09 0.16 4.77
N ASP A 308 9.17 0.81 4.05
CA ASP A 308 7.77 1.10 4.44
C ASP A 308 6.93 -0.16 4.68
N THR A 309 7.29 -1.29 4.05
CA THR A 309 6.67 -2.62 4.16
C THR A 309 5.30 -2.78 3.48
N ASP A 310 5.00 -1.92 2.51
CA ASP A 310 3.76 -2.00 1.74
C ASP A 310 3.76 -3.06 0.63
N ASN A 311 2.66 -3.06 -0.13
CA ASN A 311 2.40 -3.98 -1.21
C ASN A 311 2.77 -3.42 -2.59
N TYR A 312 3.55 -2.36 -2.64
CA TYR A 312 4.17 -1.81 -3.83
C TYR A 312 5.64 -2.18 -3.93
N LEU A 313 6.11 -2.28 -5.17
CA LEU A 313 7.53 -2.32 -5.50
C LEU A 313 7.73 -1.55 -6.80
N ASP A 314 8.73 -0.69 -6.80
CA ASP A 314 9.03 0.16 -7.94
C ASP A 314 10.29 -0.32 -8.67
N ILE A 315 10.15 -0.73 -9.93
CA ILE A 315 11.31 -0.99 -10.80
C ILE A 315 11.73 0.34 -11.44
N CYS A 316 12.91 0.81 -11.07
CA CYS A 316 13.50 2.04 -11.58
C CYS A 316 14.13 1.82 -12.94
N MET A 317 13.78 2.66 -13.92
CA MET A 317 14.21 2.46 -15.31
C MET A 317 14.88 3.70 -15.92
N SER A 318 15.91 3.46 -16.72
CA SER A 318 16.52 4.46 -17.61
C SER A 318 16.23 4.10 -19.07
N MET A 319 15.33 4.86 -19.69
CA MET A 319 14.90 4.64 -21.06
C MET A 319 14.34 5.91 -21.69
N THR A 320 14.32 5.94 -23.02
CA THR A 320 13.64 6.96 -23.80
C THR A 320 12.13 6.69 -23.86
N GLN A 321 11.34 7.71 -24.19
CA GLN A 321 9.89 7.56 -24.40
C GLN A 321 9.54 6.48 -25.45
N THR A 322 10.40 6.29 -26.46
CA THR A 322 10.20 5.28 -27.50
C THR A 322 10.40 3.87 -26.96
N GLU A 323 11.44 3.65 -26.15
CA GLU A 323 11.64 2.38 -25.44
C GLU A 323 10.53 2.12 -24.42
N ALA A 324 10.06 3.16 -23.74
CA ALA A 324 8.98 3.07 -22.77
C ALA A 324 7.66 2.64 -23.42
N ALA A 325 7.37 3.11 -24.62
CA ALA A 325 6.23 2.63 -25.42
C ALA A 325 6.35 1.16 -25.86
N SER A 326 7.53 0.55 -25.76
CA SER A 326 7.77 -0.85 -26.13
C SER A 326 7.66 -1.83 -24.96
N VAL A 327 7.62 -1.36 -23.70
CA VAL A 327 7.50 -2.22 -22.51
C VAL A 327 6.18 -2.99 -22.59
N GLY A 328 6.25 -4.32 -22.44
CA GLY A 328 5.11 -5.22 -22.64
C GLY A 328 4.67 -5.95 -21.37
N SER A 329 5.61 -6.55 -20.64
CA SER A 329 5.27 -7.38 -19.46
C SER A 329 6.37 -7.38 -18.40
N VAL A 330 5.96 -7.65 -17.16
CA VAL A 330 6.86 -8.03 -16.07
C VAL A 330 6.51 -9.44 -15.61
N ALA A 331 7.53 -10.28 -15.46
CA ALA A 331 7.39 -11.60 -14.86
C ALA A 331 8.17 -11.65 -13.54
N VAL A 332 7.59 -12.30 -12.53
CA VAL A 332 8.28 -12.65 -11.29
C VAL A 332 9.12 -13.90 -11.55
N LYS A 333 10.41 -13.84 -11.24
CA LYS A 333 11.29 -15.00 -11.26
C LYS A 333 10.93 -15.89 -10.08
N VAL A 334 10.21 -16.96 -10.37
CA VAL A 334 9.96 -18.01 -9.39
C VAL A 334 10.92 -19.17 -9.69
N CYS A 335 11.97 -19.25 -8.89
CA CYS A 335 12.90 -20.38 -8.83
C CYS A 335 13.52 -20.78 -10.19
N GLU A 336 14.48 -19.99 -10.67
CA GLU A 336 15.52 -20.51 -11.57
C GLU A 336 16.71 -20.92 -10.70
N ASP A 337 16.85 -22.23 -10.41
CA ASP A 337 17.97 -22.89 -9.71
C ASP A 337 18.06 -22.87 -8.17
N GLU A 338 19.00 -23.67 -7.62
CA GLU A 338 19.21 -23.97 -6.19
C GLU A 338 19.47 -22.72 -5.31
N THR A 339 19.59 -21.53 -5.93
CA THR A 339 19.73 -20.23 -5.25
C THR A 339 18.43 -19.39 -5.24
N GLY A 340 17.36 -19.89 -5.86
CA GLY A 340 16.17 -19.13 -6.24
C GLY A 340 15.60 -18.22 -5.15
N TYR A 341 15.71 -16.91 -5.37
CA TYR A 341 15.07 -15.89 -4.57
C TYR A 341 13.55 -16.14 -4.53
N GLN A 342 12.99 -16.11 -3.32
CA GLN A 342 11.57 -16.26 -3.07
C GLN A 342 11.00 -14.92 -2.62
N ILE A 343 9.84 -14.55 -3.16
CA ILE A 343 9.06 -13.44 -2.63
C ILE A 343 8.14 -14.03 -1.55
N TYR A 344 8.37 -13.63 -0.32
CA TYR A 344 7.63 -14.10 0.84
C TYR A 344 6.49 -13.15 1.17
N PRO A 345 5.31 -13.69 1.51
CA PRO A 345 4.36 -12.93 2.27
C PRO A 345 4.78 -12.84 3.75
N PRO A 346 4.18 -11.92 4.51
CA PRO A 346 4.55 -11.61 5.90
C PRO A 346 4.05 -12.62 6.95
N LYS A 347 3.65 -13.84 6.56
CA LYS A 347 2.74 -14.69 7.34
C LYS A 347 3.29 -16.03 7.85
N GLY A 348 4.60 -16.14 8.05
CA GLY A 348 5.25 -17.34 8.58
C GLY A 348 5.75 -18.30 7.52
N GLU A 349 6.45 -19.35 7.96
CA GLU A 349 7.28 -20.21 7.11
C GLU A 349 6.53 -20.84 5.92
N ALA A 350 7.15 -20.67 4.77
CA ALA A 350 6.99 -21.43 3.52
C ALA A 350 5.63 -21.34 2.83
N PHE A 351 5.42 -20.22 2.13
CA PHE A 351 4.52 -20.17 0.98
C PHE A 351 5.30 -20.01 -0.33
N PRO A 352 6.27 -20.91 -0.62
CA PRO A 352 6.93 -20.87 -1.91
C PRO A 352 5.86 -21.12 -2.97
N TYR A 353 5.90 -20.33 -4.03
CA TYR A 353 5.35 -20.79 -5.29
C TYR A 353 5.96 -22.18 -5.59
N GLU A 354 5.15 -23.12 -6.10
CA GLU A 354 5.74 -24.30 -6.73
C GLU A 354 6.69 -23.82 -7.84
N CYS A 355 7.95 -24.28 -7.82
CA CYS A 355 9.00 -23.81 -8.73
C CYS A 355 8.53 -23.86 -10.21
N GLY A 356 8.60 -22.72 -10.92
CA GLY A 356 8.17 -22.55 -12.30
C GLY A 356 8.01 -21.06 -12.66
N ILE A 357 7.83 -20.71 -13.93
CA ILE A 357 7.57 -19.31 -14.31
C ILE A 357 6.25 -18.86 -13.69
N ALA A 358 6.29 -17.95 -12.72
CA ALA A 358 5.10 -17.29 -12.20
C ALA A 358 4.37 -16.52 -13.31
N PRO A 359 3.06 -16.31 -13.17
CA PRO A 359 2.29 -15.59 -14.18
C PRO A 359 2.92 -14.22 -14.46
N SER A 360 3.18 -13.96 -15.75
CA SER A 360 3.56 -12.63 -16.23
C SER A 360 2.33 -11.72 -16.22
N VAL A 361 2.51 -10.48 -15.78
CA VAL A 361 1.47 -9.45 -15.86
C VAL A 361 1.82 -8.49 -16.99
N ASN A 362 0.83 -8.14 -17.80
CA ASN A 362 1.00 -7.11 -18.83
C ASN A 362 1.22 -5.76 -18.15
N VAL A 363 2.13 -4.97 -18.69
CA VAL A 363 2.38 -3.62 -18.18
C VAL A 363 1.37 -2.67 -18.79
N PHE A 364 0.59 -2.02 -17.93
CA PHE A 364 -0.31 -0.94 -18.33
C PHE A 364 0.51 0.34 -18.42
N ASN A 365 0.42 1.01 -19.56
CA ASN A 365 1.15 2.23 -19.78
C ASN A 365 0.29 3.44 -19.41
N SER A 366 0.73 4.23 -18.43
CA SER A 366 -0.03 5.36 -17.87
C SER A 366 0.66 6.71 -18.12
N PHE A 367 1.27 6.91 -19.29
CA PHE A 367 1.97 8.17 -19.62
C PHE A 367 1.10 9.43 -19.59
N GLU A 368 -0.22 9.31 -19.43
CA GLU A 368 -1.16 10.44 -19.34
C GLU A 368 -1.67 10.70 -17.90
N TYR A 369 -1.16 9.97 -16.89
CA TYR A 369 -1.40 10.30 -15.50
C TYR A 369 -0.71 11.62 -15.16
N ASN A 370 -1.47 12.71 -15.16
CA ASN A 370 -0.98 14.03 -14.79
C ASN A 370 -0.67 14.05 -13.29
N THR A 371 0.60 13.88 -12.94
CA THR A 371 1.12 13.92 -11.56
C THR A 371 0.99 15.28 -10.88
N ASN A 372 0.41 16.29 -11.55
CA ASN A 372 0.00 17.55 -10.89
C ASN A 372 -1.27 17.41 -10.04
N ALA A 373 -1.79 16.21 -9.82
CA ALA A 373 -2.73 15.94 -8.73
C ALA A 373 -2.03 16.00 -7.35
N THR A 374 -1.33 17.10 -7.08
CA THR A 374 -0.93 17.49 -5.70
C THR A 374 -2.14 17.98 -4.89
N ASP A 375 -3.35 17.90 -5.45
CA ASP A 375 -4.58 18.49 -4.91
C ASP A 375 -5.62 17.44 -4.50
N TYR A 376 -5.17 16.27 -4.02
CA TYR A 376 -6.03 15.33 -3.28
C TYR A 376 -6.44 15.86 -1.89
N THR A 377 -5.98 17.06 -1.51
CA THR A 377 -6.24 17.69 -0.22
C THR A 377 -7.52 18.53 -0.19
N THR A 378 -8.13 18.82 -1.34
CA THR A 378 -9.40 19.55 -1.39
C THR A 378 -10.56 18.58 -1.49
N PRO A 379 -11.26 18.25 -0.36
CA PRO A 379 -12.50 17.51 -0.45
C PRO A 379 -13.48 18.27 -1.36
N PRO A 380 -14.35 17.58 -2.12
CA PRO A 380 -15.38 18.24 -2.90
C PRO A 380 -16.13 19.22 -2.00
N THR A 381 -16.26 20.48 -2.45
CA THR A 381 -16.90 21.55 -1.69
C THR A 381 -18.21 21.03 -1.08
N PRO A 382 -18.34 20.97 0.26
CA PRO A 382 -19.58 20.50 0.86
C PRO A 382 -20.73 21.39 0.39
N MET A 383 -21.87 20.78 0.06
CA MET A 383 -23.09 21.56 -0.16
C MET A 383 -23.31 22.47 1.06
N PRO A 384 -23.68 23.75 0.86
CA PRO A 384 -23.66 24.73 1.94
C PRO A 384 -24.67 24.37 3.03
N THR A 385 -24.17 23.81 4.13
CA THR A 385 -24.90 23.70 5.39
C THR A 385 -24.84 25.05 6.12
N PRO A 386 -25.94 25.50 6.74
CA PRO A 386 -25.95 26.76 7.48
C PRO A 386 -24.94 26.72 8.63
N ALA A 387 -24.18 27.80 8.79
CA ALA A 387 -23.15 27.92 9.81
C ALA A 387 -23.75 27.73 11.22
N PRO A 388 -23.12 26.92 12.09
CA PRO A 388 -23.57 26.74 13.46
C PRO A 388 -23.44 28.05 14.25
N THR A 389 -24.34 28.23 15.19
CA THR A 389 -24.35 29.37 16.12
C THR A 389 -23.19 29.28 17.11
N ALA A 390 -22.78 30.42 17.69
CA ALA A 390 -21.69 30.47 18.68
C ALA A 390 -21.93 29.60 19.93
N ALA A 391 -23.17 29.17 20.18
CA ALA A 391 -23.51 28.22 21.24
C ALA A 391 -23.19 26.76 20.85
N GLU A 392 -23.23 26.42 19.56
CA GLU A 392 -22.92 25.08 19.04
C GLU A 392 -21.41 24.88 18.89
N ALA A 393 -20.65 25.95 18.58
CA ALA A 393 -19.18 25.89 18.43
C ALA A 393 -18.42 25.45 19.70
N ASN A 394 -18.92 25.80 20.89
CA ASN A 394 -18.32 25.35 22.15
C ASN A 394 -18.67 23.91 22.52
N THR A 395 -19.74 23.34 21.94
CA THR A 395 -20.08 21.92 22.14
C THR A 395 -19.23 21.02 21.24
N TYR A 396 -18.80 21.51 20.06
CA TYR A 396 -17.93 20.74 19.15
C TYR A 396 -16.50 20.54 19.68
N ALA A 397 -15.91 21.52 20.37
CA ALA A 397 -14.55 21.39 20.93
C ALA A 397 -14.47 20.42 22.13
N GLU A 398 -15.55 20.25 22.89
CA GLU A 398 -15.61 19.26 23.97
C GLU A 398 -16.11 17.88 23.47
N MET A 399 -16.84 17.81 22.34
CA MET A 399 -17.22 16.55 21.69
C MET A 399 -16.10 15.94 20.83
N GLU A 400 -15.19 16.70 20.23
CA GLU A 400 -14.13 16.12 19.37
C GLU A 400 -13.16 15.20 20.13
N ILE A 401 -13.01 15.38 21.45
CA ILE A 401 -12.24 14.49 22.31
C ILE A 401 -13.11 13.36 22.89
N TYR A 402 -14.42 13.55 22.99
CA TYR A 402 -15.35 12.58 23.58
C TYR A 402 -15.98 11.60 22.56
N VAL A 403 -16.06 11.99 21.28
CA VAL A 403 -16.72 11.22 20.19
C VAL A 403 -15.78 10.22 19.53
N LYS A 404 -14.45 10.35 19.65
CA LYS A 404 -13.50 9.33 19.15
C LYS A 404 -13.44 8.04 19.99
N CYS A 405 -14.12 7.96 21.14
CA CYS A 405 -14.03 6.81 22.05
C CYS A 405 -15.37 6.19 22.46
N ASN A 406 -16.49 6.47 21.79
CA ASN A 406 -17.77 5.82 22.12
C ASN A 406 -18.59 5.50 20.87
N VAL A 407 -18.36 4.32 20.29
CA VAL A 407 -19.36 3.63 19.47
C VAL A 407 -20.35 2.98 20.45
N GLU A 408 -21.60 3.45 20.50
CA GLU A 408 -22.65 2.77 21.26
C GLU A 408 -22.99 1.44 20.59
N TYR A 409 -22.43 0.34 21.13
CA TYR A 409 -22.86 -1.00 20.79
C TYR A 409 -24.25 -1.31 21.39
N PRO A 410 -25.11 -2.08 20.70
CA PRO A 410 -26.34 -2.61 21.28
C PRO A 410 -26.05 -3.33 22.60
N GLU A 411 -26.84 -3.04 23.65
CA GLU A 411 -26.61 -3.50 25.03
C GLU A 411 -26.46 -5.03 25.16
N GLU A 412 -27.05 -5.77 24.22
CA GLU A 412 -26.99 -7.23 24.13
C GLU A 412 -25.63 -7.73 23.62
N THR A 413 -24.98 -7.01 22.71
CA THR A 413 -23.60 -7.26 22.25
C THR A 413 -22.58 -6.91 23.35
N ARG A 414 -22.85 -5.86 24.14
CA ARG A 414 -22.05 -5.47 25.30
C ARG A 414 -22.09 -6.53 26.41
N ARG A 415 -23.28 -7.06 26.75
CA ARG A 415 -23.42 -8.09 27.80
C ARG A 415 -22.77 -9.42 27.43
N ARG A 416 -22.68 -9.75 26.14
CA ARG A 416 -22.02 -10.97 25.66
C ARG A 416 -20.49 -10.84 25.66
N ARG A 417 -19.95 -9.64 25.40
CA ARG A 417 -18.49 -9.37 25.42
C ARG A 417 -17.90 -9.22 26.84
N LEU A 418 -18.66 -8.66 27.78
CA LEU A 418 -18.21 -8.50 29.17
C LEU A 418 -18.17 -9.80 29.98
N GLN A 419 -18.53 -10.95 29.39
CA GLN A 419 -18.43 -12.25 30.06
C GLN A 419 -17.13 -13.02 29.72
N GLU A 420 -16.33 -12.57 28.76
CA GLU A 420 -15.15 -13.33 28.30
C GLU A 420 -13.82 -12.55 28.28
N VAL A 421 -13.80 -11.26 28.64
CA VAL A 421 -12.55 -10.48 28.73
C VAL A 421 -12.47 -9.78 30.09
N ASP A 422 -11.30 -9.89 30.72
CA ASP A 422 -11.01 -9.28 32.02
C ASP A 422 -11.03 -7.74 31.91
N GLU A 423 -12.08 -7.12 32.44
CA GLU A 423 -12.26 -5.65 32.47
C GLU A 423 -11.06 -4.95 33.13
N GLU A 424 -10.34 -5.64 34.04
CA GLU A 424 -9.16 -5.11 34.71
C GLU A 424 -7.96 -4.98 33.75
N GLN A 425 -7.77 -5.94 32.83
CA GLN A 425 -6.68 -5.92 31.87
C GLN A 425 -6.89 -4.82 30.80
N GLN A 426 -8.11 -4.65 30.28
CA GLN A 426 -8.40 -3.57 29.32
C GLN A 426 -8.22 -2.18 29.94
N ALA A 427 -8.63 -2.00 31.19
CA ALA A 427 -8.43 -0.74 31.91
C ALA A 427 -6.94 -0.45 32.17
N LEU A 428 -6.16 -1.50 32.47
CA LEU A 428 -4.72 -1.40 32.65
C LEU A 428 -4.02 -1.03 31.34
N ASP A 429 -4.35 -1.71 30.24
CA ASP A 429 -3.82 -1.44 28.90
C ASP A 429 -4.13 -0.01 28.47
N PHE A 430 -5.35 0.49 28.75
CA PHE A 430 -5.75 1.86 28.41
C PHE A 430 -5.03 2.92 29.25
N GLN A 431 -4.81 2.65 30.55
CA GLN A 431 -4.02 3.55 31.41
C GLN A 431 -2.55 3.60 30.96
N GLN A 432 -1.97 2.46 30.61
CA GLN A 432 -0.63 2.38 30.05
C GLN A 432 -0.53 3.14 28.72
N LEU A 433 -1.48 2.94 27.81
CA LEU A 433 -1.56 3.68 26.54
C LEU A 433 -1.58 5.20 26.77
N THR A 434 -2.43 5.67 27.68
CA THR A 434 -2.54 7.11 28.00
C THR A 434 -1.24 7.66 28.56
N ALA A 435 -0.58 6.92 29.45
CA ALA A 435 0.70 7.31 30.03
C ALA A 435 1.83 7.34 28.99
N THR A 436 1.92 6.32 28.13
CA THR A 436 2.91 6.23 27.06
C THR A 436 2.71 7.33 26.01
N ILE A 437 1.47 7.65 25.63
CA ILE A 437 1.18 8.77 24.73
C ILE A 437 1.63 10.09 25.36
N GLN A 438 1.32 10.32 26.64
CA GLN A 438 1.74 11.53 27.35
C GLN A 438 3.27 11.66 27.44
N GLU A 439 3.97 10.56 27.69
CA GLU A 439 5.43 10.53 27.77
C GLU A 439 6.09 10.75 26.39
N THR A 440 5.58 10.07 25.36
CA THR A 440 6.07 10.23 23.97
C THR A 440 5.82 11.64 23.47
N PHE A 441 4.63 12.20 23.72
CA PHE A 441 4.32 13.59 23.38
C PHE A 441 5.21 14.57 24.14
N SER A 442 5.53 14.30 25.41
CA SER A 442 6.46 15.11 26.20
C SER A 442 7.91 15.03 25.69
N LEU A 443 8.34 13.86 25.19
CA LEU A 443 9.65 13.66 24.57
C LEU A 443 9.75 14.39 23.22
N MET A 444 8.72 14.30 22.38
CA MET A 444 8.68 14.99 21.08
C MET A 444 8.62 16.51 21.24
N MET A 445 7.85 17.02 22.20
CA MET A 445 7.73 18.46 22.47
C MET A 445 8.91 19.01 23.29
N GLY A 446 9.65 18.14 24.00
CA GLY A 446 10.80 18.50 24.84
C GLY A 446 12.10 18.78 24.07
N GLN A 447 12.19 18.41 22.79
CA GLN A 447 13.38 18.68 21.96
C GLN A 447 13.39 20.06 21.27
N GLY A 448 12.41 20.91 21.55
CA GLY A 448 12.30 22.27 21.00
C GLY A 448 13.21 23.34 21.62
N GLY A 449 14.42 23.02 22.08
CA GLY A 449 15.26 24.04 22.72
C GLY A 449 16.71 23.67 23.03
N ASP A 450 17.56 23.57 22.00
CA ASP A 450 18.90 24.18 22.03
C ASP A 450 19.52 24.22 20.61
N THR A 451 19.51 25.38 19.95
CA THR A 451 20.18 25.62 18.66
C THR A 451 21.60 26.16 18.82
N SER A 452 22.26 25.96 19.97
CA SER A 452 23.53 26.61 20.25
C SER A 452 24.79 25.75 20.19
N HIS A 453 24.83 24.57 19.57
CA HIS A 453 26.12 23.88 19.32
C HIS A 453 26.13 22.98 18.09
N PHE A 454 26.47 23.52 16.92
CA PHE A 454 27.26 22.82 15.89
C PHE A 454 27.95 23.85 14.97
N ALA A 455 29.12 24.29 15.42
CA ALA A 455 30.17 24.83 14.56
C ALA A 455 31.42 24.01 14.88
N GLY A 456 31.91 23.24 13.92
CA GLY A 456 33.15 22.48 14.04
C GLY A 456 33.24 21.32 13.06
N ASP A 457 33.96 21.57 11.96
CA ASP A 457 34.76 20.65 11.15
C ASP A 457 34.23 19.21 10.93
N TYR A 458 33.67 18.93 9.75
CA TYR A 458 34.27 18.13 8.66
C TYR A 458 33.45 18.22 7.38
#